data_AF-A0A534UT49-F1
#
_entry.id   AF-A0A534UT49-F1
#
_cell.length_a   1.000
_cell.length_b   1.000
_cell.length_c   1.000
_cell.angle_alpha   90.00
_cell.angle_beta   90.00
_cell.angle_gamma   90.00
#
_symmetry.space_group_name_H-M   'P 1'
#
loop_
_entity.id
_entity.type
_entity.pdbx_description
1 polymer ?
#
loop_
_entity_poly.entity_id
_entity_poly.type
_entity_poly.pdbx_seq_one_letter_code
_entity_poly.pdbx_strand_id
1 'polypeptide(L)'
;MANTRIGVRELKDKLSATLARVQRGETVTVTDRNRAVAVIVPARPEGEEDVVVRTLAKSGRLAWSGGKPEGLDKAPRVRGASVSDAVVEDRR
;
A
#
# COMPACT_ATOMS: atom_id res chain seq x y z
N MET A 1 11.51 -6.44 3.18
CA MET A 1 11.01 -6.37 1.79
C MET A 1 12.01 -5.57 0.99
N ALA A 2 12.68 -6.17 0.00
CA ALA A 2 13.64 -5.46 -0.84
C ALA A 2 12.85 -4.59 -1.83
N ASN A 3 13.02 -3.27 -1.76
CA ASN A 3 12.32 -2.33 -2.62
C ASN A 3 13.27 -1.91 -3.75
N THR A 4 13.17 -2.57 -4.91
CA THR A 4 14.03 -2.27 -6.07
C THR A 4 13.44 -1.13 -6.88
N ARG A 5 14.27 -0.15 -7.28
CA ARG A 5 13.91 0.92 -8.22
C ARG A 5 14.49 0.65 -9.59
N ILE A 6 13.66 0.77 -10.62
CA ILE A 6 14.08 0.68 -12.03
C ILE A 6 13.49 1.85 -12.82
N GLY A 7 14.20 2.29 -13.87
CA GLY A 7 13.67 3.30 -14.78
C GLY A 7 12.64 2.72 -15.76
N VAL A 8 11.76 3.57 -16.33
CA VAL A 8 10.79 3.16 -17.36
C VAL A 8 11.46 2.46 -18.55
N ARG A 9 12.66 2.92 -18.95
CA ARG A 9 13.44 2.28 -20.02
C ARG A 9 13.87 0.87 -19.65
N GLU A 10 14.42 0.68 -18.45
CA GLU A 10 14.83 -0.64 -17.97
C GLU A 10 13.63 -1.58 -17.80
N LEU A 11 12.49 -1.08 -17.32
CA LEU A 11 11.26 -1.86 -17.25
C LEU A 11 10.83 -2.35 -18.63
N LYS A 12 10.90 -1.50 -19.66
CA LYS A 12 10.57 -1.88 -21.04
C LYS A 12 11.50 -2.96 -21.56
N ASP A 13 12.80 -2.84 -21.29
CA ASP A 13 13.83 -3.77 -21.78
C ASP A 13 13.78 -5.13 -21.05
N LYS A 14 13.36 -5.16 -19.78
CA LYS A 14 13.37 -6.35 -18.91
C LYS A 14 11.99 -6.68 -18.32
N LEU A 15 10.91 -6.42 -19.05
CA LEU A 15 9.54 -6.54 -18.52
C LEU A 15 9.27 -7.94 -17.94
N SER A 16 9.47 -9.00 -18.74
CA SER A 16 9.18 -10.37 -18.31
C SER A 16 10.01 -10.80 -17.10
N ALA A 17 11.29 -10.44 -17.05
CA ALA A 17 12.16 -10.74 -15.91
C ALA A 17 11.73 -9.97 -14.64
N THR A 18 11.29 -8.72 -14.81
CA THR A 18 10.74 -7.91 -13.72
C THR A 18 9.44 -8.51 -13.19
N LEU A 19 8.52 -8.93 -14.06
CA LEU A 19 7.28 -9.58 -13.67
C LEU A 19 7.52 -10.93 -12.99
N ALA A 20 8.49 -11.72 -13.44
CA ALA A 20 8.85 -12.98 -12.79
C ALA A 20 9.40 -12.76 -11.36
N ARG A 21 10.12 -11.67 -11.13
CA ARG A 21 10.57 -11.26 -9.79
C ARG A 21 9.40 -10.84 -8.92
N VAL A 22 8.50 -10.03 -9.47
CA VAL A 22 7.28 -9.58 -8.79
C VAL A 22 6.40 -10.78 -8.40
N GLN A 23 6.22 -11.77 -9.27
CA GLN A 23 5.48 -13.00 -8.95
C GLN A 23 6.08 -13.78 -7.78
N ARG A 24 7.40 -13.66 -7.53
CA ARG A 24 8.06 -14.26 -6.36
C ARG A 24 7.93 -13.43 -5.07
N GLY A 25 7.13 -12.36 -5.09
CA GLY A 25 6.89 -11.51 -3.91
C GLY A 25 7.65 -10.19 -3.91
N GLU A 26 8.41 -9.87 -4.96
CA GLU A 26 9.17 -8.62 -5.01
C GLU A 26 8.27 -7.40 -5.30
N THR A 27 8.57 -6.26 -4.67
CA THR A 27 7.96 -4.96 -4.98
C THR A 27 8.94 -4.09 -5.75
N VAL A 28 8.53 -3.62 -6.92
CA VAL A 28 9.37 -2.84 -7.83
C VAL A 28 8.79 -1.44 -8.02
N THR A 29 9.58 -0.41 -7.70
CA THR A 29 9.21 0.99 -7.98
C THR A 29 9.75 1.42 -9.34
N VAL A 30 8.87 1.88 -10.22
CA VAL A 30 9.21 2.36 -11.56
C VAL A 30 9.40 3.87 -11.52
N THR A 31 10.49 4.37 -12.09
CA THR A 31 10.81 5.80 -12.15
C THR A 31 10.89 6.33 -13.57
N ASP A 32 10.41 7.55 -13.79
CA ASP A 32 10.70 8.34 -14.99
C ASP A 32 11.50 9.58 -14.57
N ARG A 33 12.66 9.82 -15.18
CA ARG A 33 13.58 10.91 -14.82
C ARG A 33 13.79 11.03 -13.29
N ASN A 34 14.09 9.91 -12.63
CA ASN A 34 14.27 9.79 -11.16
C ASN A 34 13.02 10.07 -10.30
N ARG A 35 11.85 10.30 -10.91
CA ARG A 35 10.59 10.46 -10.20
C ARG A 35 9.84 9.14 -10.20
N ALA A 36 9.42 8.66 -9.04
CA ALA A 36 8.55 7.48 -8.97
C ALA A 36 7.22 7.75 -9.68
N VAL A 37 6.85 6.86 -10.60
CA VAL A 37 5.61 6.96 -11.41
C VAL A 37 4.68 5.78 -11.20
N ALA A 38 5.20 4.61 -10.82
CA ALA A 38 4.40 3.42 -10.54
C ALA A 38 5.10 2.51 -9.54
N VAL A 39 4.32 1.62 -8.93
CA VAL A 39 4.83 0.49 -8.14
C VAL A 39 4.16 -0.77 -8.67
N ILE A 40 4.97 -1.77 -9.00
CA ILE A 40 4.51 -3.09 -9.43
C ILE A 40 4.65 -4.01 -8.22
N VAL A 41 3.52 -4.54 -7.77
CA VAL A 41 3.41 -5.48 -6.64
C VAL A 41 2.90 -6.83 -7.14
N PRO A 42 3.15 -7.93 -6.40
CA PRO A 42 2.56 -9.22 -6.71
C PRO A 42 1.04 -9.08 -6.78
N ALA A 43 0.44 -9.56 -7.86
CA ALA A 43 -1.00 -9.66 -7.94
C ALA A 43 -1.48 -10.60 -6.83
N ARG A 44 -2.51 -10.19 -6.11
CA ARG A 44 -3.18 -11.06 -5.16
C ARG A 44 -4.11 -12.00 -5.92
N PRO A 45 -4.24 -13.27 -5.52
CA PRO A 45 -5.23 -14.17 -6.07
C PRO A 45 -6.61 -13.53 -6.07
N GLU A 46 -7.38 -13.71 -7.14
CA GLU A 46 -8.76 -13.23 -7.20
C GLU A 46 -9.53 -13.75 -5.97
N GLY A 47 -10.03 -12.82 -5.15
CA GLY A 47 -10.74 -13.12 -3.92
C GLY A 47 -9.94 -13.00 -2.61
N GLU A 48 -8.61 -12.90 -2.65
CA GLU A 48 -7.77 -12.76 -1.44
C GLU A 48 -7.63 -11.33 -0.92
N GLU A 49 -7.69 -10.31 -1.80
CA GLU A 49 -7.64 -8.88 -1.42
C GLU A 49 -8.62 -8.50 -0.33
N ASP A 50 -9.65 -9.31 -0.24
CA ASP A 50 -10.90 -8.99 0.36
C ASP A 50 -11.25 -10.00 1.44
N VAL A 51 -10.43 -11.03 1.74
CA VAL A 51 -10.81 -12.01 2.77
C VAL A 51 -10.92 -11.31 4.13
N VAL A 52 -9.93 -10.51 4.51
CA VAL A 52 -9.95 -9.77 5.78
C VAL A 52 -11.04 -8.70 5.76
N VAL A 53 -11.11 -7.91 4.69
CA VAL A 53 -12.10 -6.84 4.52
C VAL A 53 -13.53 -7.39 4.50
N ARG A 54 -13.80 -8.43 3.70
CA ARG A 54 -15.09 -9.16 3.67
C ARG A 54 -15.40 -9.85 4.98
N THR A 55 -14.41 -10.39 5.70
CA THR A 55 -14.65 -10.99 7.03
C THR A 55 -15.05 -9.91 8.04
N LEU A 56 -14.38 -8.76 8.02
CA LEU A 56 -14.75 -7.61 8.84
C LEU A 56 -16.12 -7.06 8.46
N ALA A 57 -16.43 -6.99 7.15
CA ALA A 57 -17.73 -6.55 6.66
C ALA A 57 -18.86 -7.53 7.04
N LYS A 58 -18.67 -8.83 6.80
CA LYS A 58 -19.62 -9.90 7.21
C LYS A 58 -19.84 -9.93 8.72
N SER A 59 -18.80 -9.67 9.52
CA SER A 59 -18.93 -9.61 10.97
C SER A 59 -19.51 -8.28 11.50
N GLY A 60 -19.88 -7.35 10.61
CA GLY A 60 -20.43 -6.04 10.98
C GLY A 60 -19.41 -5.09 11.62
N ARG A 61 -18.11 -5.44 11.60
CA ARG A 61 -17.02 -4.62 12.17
C ARG A 61 -16.46 -3.59 11.20
N LEU A 62 -16.85 -3.66 9.93
CA LEU A 62 -16.44 -2.73 8.88
C LEU A 62 -17.62 -2.45 7.95
N ALA A 63 -17.88 -1.17 7.68
CA ALA A 63 -18.73 -0.74 6.59
C ALA A 63 -17.86 0.09 5.63
N TRP A 64 -17.64 -0.40 4.41
CA TRP A 64 -16.74 0.23 3.45
C TRP A 64 -17.28 0.13 2.03
N SER A 65 -17.37 1.26 1.34
CA SER A 65 -17.88 1.37 -0.05
C SER A 65 -16.77 1.26 -1.11
N GLY A 66 -15.55 0.88 -0.72
CA GLY A 66 -14.40 0.70 -1.64
C GLY A 66 -13.62 1.97 -1.98
N GLY A 67 -14.01 3.14 -1.47
CA GLY A 67 -13.32 4.42 -1.66
C GLY A 67 -12.36 4.78 -0.51
N LYS A 68 -11.65 5.92 -0.61
CA LYS A 68 -10.89 6.45 0.53
C LYS A 68 -11.88 6.79 1.68
N PRO A 69 -11.64 6.35 2.93
CA PRO A 69 -12.50 6.72 4.04
C PRO A 69 -12.51 8.25 4.23
N GLU A 70 -13.70 8.84 4.35
CA GLU A 70 -13.87 10.29 4.59
C GLU A 70 -13.68 10.67 6.06
N GLY A 71 -13.67 9.67 6.96
CA GLY A 71 -13.60 9.85 8.40
C GLY A 71 -14.96 9.75 9.06
N LEU A 72 -15.00 9.92 10.39
CA LEU A 72 -16.25 9.95 11.15
C LEU A 72 -16.79 11.39 11.22
N ASP A 73 -18.06 11.59 10.87
CA ASP A 73 -18.75 12.89 11.02
C ASP A 73 -18.63 13.46 12.43
N LYS A 74 -18.66 12.56 13.44
CA LYS A 74 -18.51 12.90 14.86
C LYS A 74 -17.34 12.14 15.44
N ALA A 75 -16.13 12.52 15.04
CA ALA A 75 -14.92 11.93 15.59
C ALA A 75 -14.84 12.16 17.11
N PRO A 76 -14.57 11.11 17.91
CA PRO A 76 -14.35 11.28 19.34
C PRO A 76 -13.09 12.11 19.59
N ARG A 77 -13.14 12.99 20.60
CA ARG A 77 -11.94 13.71 21.05
C ARG A 77 -10.99 12.71 21.72
N VAL A 78 -9.83 12.50 21.11
CA VAL A 78 -8.74 11.73 21.72
C VAL A 78 -8.19 12.55 22.90
N ARG A 79 -8.07 11.91 24.06
CA ARG A 79 -7.44 12.49 25.26
C ARG A 79 -6.04 11.90 25.41
N GLY A 80 -5.06 12.73 25.77
CA GLY A 80 -3.67 12.33 25.95
C GLY A 80 -2.76 12.85 24.84
N ALA A 81 -1.49 12.42 24.87
CA ALA A 81 -0.50 12.77 23.85
C ALA A 81 -0.95 12.26 22.48
N SER A 82 -0.77 13.09 21.46
CA SER A 82 -1.13 12.72 20.09
C SER A 82 -0.12 11.73 19.52
N VAL A 83 -0.54 10.96 18.51
CA VAL A 83 0.39 10.14 17.72
C VAL A 83 1.48 11.02 17.09
N SER A 84 1.15 12.26 16.72
CA SER A 84 2.12 13.22 16.22
C SER A 84 3.20 13.56 17.25
N ASP A 85 2.85 13.68 18.52
CA ASP A 85 3.81 13.94 19.60
C ASP A 85 4.79 12.77 19.75
N ALA A 86 4.31 11.53 19.70
CA ALA A 86 5.15 10.33 19.73
C ALA A 86 6.12 10.27 18.53
N VAL A 87 5.68 10.66 17.34
CA VAL A 87 6.54 10.72 16.13
C VAL A 87 7.60 11.82 16.25
N VAL A 88 7.29 12.94 16.91
CA VAL A 88 8.27 14.03 17.14
C VAL A 88 9.31 13.60 18.18
N GLU A 89 8.90 12.86 19.21
CA GLU A 89 9.79 12.32 20.23
C GLU A 89 10.79 11.31 19.66
N ASP A 90 10.34 10.36 18.83
CA ASP A 90 11.18 9.32 18.19
C ASP A 90 12.25 9.89 17.22
N ARG A 91 12.07 11.12 16.75
CA ARG A 91 13.01 11.81 15.84
C ARG A 91 14.11 12.59 16.55
N ARG A 92 14.04 12.72 17.88
CA ARG A 92 15.08 13.40 18.68
C ARG A 92 16.16 12.41 19.08
#